data_AF-A0A0U5JWD5-F1
#
_entry.id   AF-A0A0U5JWD5-F1
#
_cell.length_a   1.000
_cell.length_b   1.000
_cell.length_c   1.000
_cell.angle_alpha   90.00
_cell.angle_beta   90.00
_cell.angle_gamma   90.00
#
_symmetry.space_group_name_H-M   'P 1'
#
loop_
_entity.id
_entity.type
_entity.pdbx_description
1 polymer ?
#
loop_
_entity_poly.entity_id
_entity_poly.type
_entity_poly.pdbx_seq_one_letter_code
_entity_poly.pdbx_strand_id
1 'polypeptide(L)' 'MEDRELVMFWLAGDHKLAIRKGLTSAILASELRKKGYKDKLIEDFLDDFARDLKNDQK' A
#
# COMPACT_ATOMS: atom_id res chain seq x y z
N MET A 1 -3.08 14.94 -1.85
CA MET A 1 -3.42 13.62 -2.38
C MET A 1 -4.09 12.87 -1.24
N GLU A 2 -5.27 12.31 -1.46
CA GLU A 2 -5.99 11.60 -0.39
C GLU A 2 -5.39 10.21 -0.16
N ASP A 3 -5.51 9.68 1.06
CA ASP A 3 -5.07 8.31 1.41
C ASP A 3 -5.64 7.26 0.46
N ARG A 4 -6.92 7.43 0.08
CA ARG A 4 -7.59 6.59 -0.90
C ARG A 4 -6.89 6.60 -2.26
N GLU A 5 -6.41 7.75 -2.71
CA GLU A 5 -5.73 7.93 -4.00
C GLU A 5 -4.35 7.24 -3.99
N LEU A 6 -3.61 7.35 -2.87
CA LEU A 6 -2.35 6.64 -2.66
C LEU A 6 -2.52 5.11 -2.77
N VAL A 7 -3.59 4.58 -2.15
CA VAL A 7 -3.91 3.15 -2.19
C VAL A 7 -4.39 2.71 -3.58
N MET A 8 -5.02 3.59 -4.36
CA MET A 8 -5.36 3.28 -5.76
C MET A 8 -4.12 3.15 -6.64
N PHE A 9 -3.10 4.01 -6.47
CA PHE A 9 -1.82 3.84 -7.17
C PHE A 9 -1.16 2.51 -6.80
N TRP A 10 -1.19 2.14 -5.52
CA TRP A 10 -0.69 0.83 -5.07
C TRP A 10 -1.42 -0.32 -5.77
N LEU A 11 -2.76 -0.34 -5.70
CA LEU A 11 -3.57 -1.39 -6.32
C LEU A 11 -3.48 -1.43 -7.86
N ALA A 12 -3.10 -0.32 -8.49
CA ALA A 12 -2.86 -0.24 -9.93
C ALA A 12 -1.47 -0.75 -10.35
N GLY A 13 -0.60 -1.11 -9.41
CA GLY A 13 0.77 -1.56 -9.67
C GLY A 13 1.83 -0.45 -9.66
N ASP A 14 1.43 0.82 -9.47
CA ASP A 14 2.33 1.97 -9.37
C ASP A 14 2.92 2.13 -7.96
N HIS A 15 3.53 1.04 -7.46
CA HIS A 15 3.99 0.92 -6.07
C HIS A 15 5.01 2.00 -5.70
N LYS A 16 5.98 2.29 -6.57
CA LYS A 16 6.99 3.33 -6.36
C LYS A 16 6.38 4.72 -6.25
N LEU A 17 5.38 5.02 -7.09
CA LEU A 17 4.70 6.31 -7.03
C LEU A 17 3.92 6.43 -5.74
N ALA A 18 3.17 5.39 -5.36
CA ALA A 18 2.42 5.35 -4.11
C ALA A 18 3.33 5.60 -2.89
N ILE A 19 4.47 4.90 -2.80
CA ILE A 19 5.47 5.07 -1.73
C ILE A 19 6.04 6.50 -1.75
N ARG A 20 6.50 7.00 -2.90
CA ARG A 20 7.07 8.36 -3.03
C ARG A 20 6.08 9.46 -2.68
N LYS A 21 4.77 9.22 -2.87
CA LYS A 21 3.70 10.15 -2.52
C LYS A 21 3.25 10.05 -1.06
N GLY A 22 3.88 9.18 -0.27
CA GLY A 22 3.68 9.10 1.18
C GLY A 22 2.77 7.95 1.62
N LEU A 23 2.50 6.96 0.78
CA LEU A 23 1.81 5.76 1.23
C LEU A 23 2.61 5.08 2.35
N THR A 24 1.93 4.73 3.44
CA THR A 24 2.50 3.95 4.56
C THR A 24 1.72 2.65 4.73
N SER A 25 2.33 1.67 5.39
CA SER A 25 1.66 0.41 5.75
C SER A 25 0.37 0.64 6.55
N ALA A 26 0.35 1.63 7.44
CA ALA A 26 -0.84 1.99 8.22
C ALA A 26 -1.98 2.51 7.33
N ILE A 27 -1.66 3.40 6.37
CA ILE A 27 -2.64 3.92 5.40
C ILE A 27 -3.17 2.77 4.53
N LEU A 28 -2.26 1.94 4.00
CA LEU A 28 -2.62 0.80 3.16
C LEU A 28 -3.56 -0.17 3.89
N ALA A 29 -3.21 -0.59 5.11
CA ALA A 29 -4.04 -1.50 5.90
C ALA A 29 -5.42 -0.90 6.24
N SER A 30 -5.45 0.38 6.65
CA SER A 30 -6.68 1.08 7.03
C SER A 30 -7.67 1.15 5.87
N GLU A 31 -7.22 1.58 4.69
CA GLU A 31 -8.08 1.71 3.51
C GLU A 31 -8.53 0.36 2.95
N LEU A 32 -7.66 -0.67 2.98
CA LEU A 32 -8.05 -2.02 2.57
C LEU A 32 -9.12 -2.62 3.50
N ARG A 33 -8.99 -2.42 4.83
CA ARG A 33 -10.03 -2.84 5.80
C ARG A 33 -11.35 -2.11 5.55
N LYS A 34 -11.33 -0.80 5.30
CA LYS A 34 -12.54 -0.02 4.98
C LYS A 34 -13.24 -0.53 3.71
N LYS A 35 -12.48 -1.03 2.74
CA LYS A 35 -13.01 -1.66 1.52
C LYS A 35 -13.48 -3.11 1.71
N GLY A 36 -13.34 -3.69 2.91
CA GLY A 36 -13.80 -5.04 3.22
C GLY A 36 -12.86 -6.15 2.76
N TYR A 37 -11.57 -5.85 2.53
CA TYR A 37 -10.59 -6.89 2.24
C TYR A 37 -10.40 -7.80 3.47
N LYS A 38 -10.21 -9.10 3.23
CA LYS A 38 -9.96 -10.07 4.29
C LYS A 38 -8.57 -9.85 4.88
N ASP A 39 -8.41 -10.05 6.19
CA ASP A 39 -7.14 -9.80 6.89
C ASP A 39 -5.95 -10.50 6.24
N LYS A 40 -6.08 -11.78 5.84
CA LYS A 40 -5.02 -12.52 5.14
C LYS A 40 -4.54 -11.81 3.87
N LEU A 41 -5.47 -11.26 3.08
CA LEU A 41 -5.11 -10.55 1.85
C LEU A 41 -4.45 -9.19 2.17
N ILE A 42 -4.83 -8.56 3.27
CA ILE A 42 -4.19 -7.33 3.74
C ILE A 42 -2.76 -7.62 4.20
N GLU A 43 -2.54 -8.74 4.91
CA GLU A 43 -1.19 -9.20 5.28
C GLU A 43 -0.32 -9.41 4.03
N ASP A 44 -0.84 -10.10 3.01
CA ASP A 44 -0.11 -10.29 1.74
C ASP A 44 0.29 -8.95 1.10
N PHE A 45 -0.62 -7.97 1.06
CA PHE A 45 -0.32 -6.61 0.56
C PHE A 45 0.71 -5.87 1.41
N LEU A 46 0.71 -6.07 2.72
CA LEU A 46 1.67 -5.45 3.63
C LEU A 46 3.08 -6.05 3.47
N ASP A 47 3.16 -7.36 3.21
CA ASP A 47 4.41 -8.03 2.91
C ASP A 47 4.99 -7.58 1.57
N ASP A 48 4.15 -7.41 0.54
CA ASP A 48 4.53 -6.78 -0.73
C ASP A 48 5.06 -5.36 -0.52
N PHE A 49 4.32 -4.56 0.26
CA PHE A 49 4.73 -3.20 0.61
C PHE A 49 6.08 -3.15 1.31
N ALA A 50 6.33 -4.03 2.29
CA ALA A 50 7.60 -4.09 2.99
C ALA A 50 8.76 -4.50 2.06
N ARG A 51 8.50 -5.38 1.08
CA ARG A 51 9.50 -5.78 0.08
C ARG A 51 9.86 -4.62 -0.84
N ASP A 52 8.86 -3.91 -1.37
CA ASP A 52 9.10 -2.78 -2.26
C ASP A 52 9.79 -1.61 -1.57
N LEU A 53 9.45 -1.35 -0.30
CA LEU A 53 10.13 -0.31 0.48
C LEU A 53 11.63 -0.58 0.65
N LYS A 54 12.01 -1.85 0.87
CA LYS A 54 13.42 -2.26 0.94
C LYS A 54 14.14 -2.14 -0.40
N ASN A 55 13.43 -2.33 -1.51
CA ASN A 55 13.99 -2.24 -2.85
C ASN A 55 14.15 -0.78 -3.32
N ASP A 56 13.28 0.14 -2.90
CA ASP A 56 13.37 1.57 -3.26
C ASP A 56 14.43 2.32 -2.42
N GLN A 57 14.89 1.74 -1.30
CA GLN A 57 15.98 2.26 -0.46
C GLN A 57 17.40 1.86 -0.91
N LYS A 58 17.52 1.04 -1.97
CA LYS A 58 18.82 0.63 -2.58
C LYS A 58 19.12 1.44 -3.83
#